data_AF-A0A6G0WK87-F1
#
_entry.id   AF-A0A6G0WK87-F1
#
_cell.length_a   1.000
_cell.length_b   1.000
_cell.length_c   1.000
_cell.angle_alpha   90.00
_cell.angle_beta   90.00
_cell.angle_gamma   90.00
#
_symmetry.space_group_name_H-M   'P 1'
#
loop_
_entity.id
_entity.type
_entity.pdbx_description
1 polymer ?
#
loop_
_entity_poly.entity_id
_entity_poly.type
_entity_poly.pdbx_seq_one_letter_code
_entity_poly.pdbx_strand_id
1 'polypeptide(L)'
;MNLATHYLDGSMIYGTTEEQTLSLRTMKGGQLKVVDVVVNLYVSPEDLYTKYPVPKTEKHLHYMESESVKCQHGNGTCFKAGDVRANAHPQLAALYTLWIRQHNRIAEELQSNNELLTDEELFQEARKIVVAYIQHITYSEWLPALLGDDYITNTELDMMHRAHSFYIREADPSVSNSFATAILPFAYSMLSDNIILYSENRRVNGSLSLKEHYNSPLYSVMNYTDQLIRGLATQNTQKVDMLFTETLTNYLYNTHPANLFGMDFISLAIQQSRDHGIPSYTEFRKYCELKEIKSIKDLSKIMVEGSVDKLMKQYKTWDDIDLLIGALLEKHADGAMVGPTMRCIISEQFVRTRVADRYFYDTNIFSQTQLASIKSLTLSKFFCDNSNNVTIMQEQAFLTLSKSNQMKNCSSFPEFSLQNWMELY
;
A
#
# COMPACT_ATOMS: atom_id res chain seq x y z
N MET A 1 -11.14 17.54 -6.82
CA MET A 1 -10.53 17.09 -8.09
C MET A 1 -9.50 16.02 -7.78
N ASN A 2 -9.48 14.91 -8.51
CA ASN A 2 -8.45 13.87 -8.38
C ASN A 2 -7.21 14.27 -9.20
N LEU A 3 -6.04 14.28 -8.59
CA LEU A 3 -4.77 14.63 -9.25
C LEU A 3 -3.98 13.38 -9.71
N ALA A 4 -4.47 12.19 -9.37
CA ALA A 4 -3.91 10.91 -9.79
C ALA A 4 -4.74 10.27 -10.91
N THR A 5 -4.13 9.30 -11.59
CA THR A 5 -4.86 8.38 -12.47
C THR A 5 -5.89 7.60 -11.66
N HIS A 6 -7.01 7.25 -12.29
CA HIS A 6 -8.11 6.55 -11.62
C HIS A 6 -7.90 5.02 -11.62
N TYR A 7 -6.95 4.53 -12.43
CA TYR A 7 -6.59 3.12 -12.54
C TYR A 7 -5.53 2.72 -11.51
N LEU A 8 -5.47 1.42 -11.21
CA LEU A 8 -4.37 0.84 -10.44
C LEU A 8 -3.18 0.55 -11.38
N ASP A 9 -2.52 1.60 -11.83
CA ASP A 9 -1.57 1.60 -12.97
C ASP A 9 -0.11 1.94 -12.59
N GLY A 10 0.19 1.89 -11.30
CA GLY A 10 1.52 2.21 -10.79
C GLY A 10 1.86 3.70 -10.78
N SER A 11 0.90 4.61 -10.97
CA SER A 11 1.16 6.06 -11.00
C SER A 11 1.88 6.59 -9.75
N MET A 12 1.76 5.92 -8.60
CA MET A 12 2.54 6.24 -7.42
C MET A 12 4.06 6.02 -7.59
N ILE A 13 4.46 5.08 -8.46
CA ILE A 13 5.86 4.84 -8.82
C ILE A 13 6.27 5.73 -9.98
N TYR A 14 5.46 5.76 -11.04
CA TYR A 14 5.84 6.32 -12.35
C TYR A 14 5.44 7.78 -12.54
N GLY A 15 4.58 8.33 -11.69
CA GLY A 15 4.00 9.66 -11.85
C GLY A 15 2.71 9.66 -12.64
N THR A 16 2.06 10.83 -12.68
CA THR A 16 0.75 11.03 -13.33
C THR A 16 0.84 11.87 -14.60
N THR A 17 2.03 12.42 -14.90
CA THR A 17 2.33 13.17 -16.12
C THR A 17 3.56 12.59 -16.82
N GLU A 18 3.67 12.84 -18.12
CA GLU A 18 4.83 12.45 -18.93
C GLU A 18 6.11 13.11 -18.41
N GLU A 19 6.06 14.41 -18.11
CA GLU A 19 7.19 15.15 -17.53
C GLU A 19 7.69 14.51 -16.23
N GLN A 20 6.77 14.17 -15.32
CA GLN A 20 7.12 13.52 -14.06
C GLN A 20 7.77 12.16 -14.31
N THR A 21 7.17 11.35 -15.20
CA THR A 21 7.67 10.03 -15.60
C THR A 21 9.09 10.12 -16.15
N LEU A 22 9.34 11.01 -17.11
CA LEU A 22 10.67 11.24 -17.69
C LEU A 22 11.67 11.70 -16.64
N SER A 23 11.25 12.55 -15.69
CA SER A 23 12.13 13.03 -14.62
C SER A 23 12.61 11.93 -13.67
N LEU A 24 11.86 10.81 -13.58
CA LEU A 24 12.15 9.64 -12.74
C LEU A 24 12.99 8.59 -13.46
N ARG A 25 13.09 8.64 -14.79
CA ARG A 25 13.85 7.68 -15.61
C ARG A 25 15.30 8.08 -15.77
N THR A 26 16.16 7.07 -15.90
CA THR A 26 17.57 7.25 -16.30
C THR A 26 17.73 7.52 -17.80
N MET A 27 16.69 7.20 -18.59
CA MET A 27 16.70 7.18 -20.05
C MET A 27 17.74 6.21 -20.63
N LYS A 28 18.10 5.17 -19.85
CA LYS A 28 19.00 4.10 -20.25
C LYS A 28 18.53 2.75 -19.73
N GLY A 29 18.43 1.77 -20.63
CA GLY A 29 18.08 0.38 -20.29
C GLY A 29 16.70 0.20 -19.67
N GLY A 30 15.79 1.15 -19.91
CA GLY A 30 14.45 1.17 -19.35
C GLY A 30 14.39 1.47 -17.84
N GLN A 31 15.49 1.91 -17.21
CA GLN A 31 15.59 1.97 -15.76
C GLN A 31 15.08 3.28 -15.14
N LEU A 32 14.55 3.18 -13.93
CA LEU A 32 14.27 4.28 -13.02
C LEU A 32 15.53 4.71 -12.26
N LYS A 33 15.64 6.00 -11.95
CA LYS A 33 16.73 6.59 -11.17
C LYS A 33 16.73 6.04 -9.75
N VAL A 34 17.90 5.57 -9.31
CA VAL A 34 18.19 5.11 -7.95
C VAL A 34 19.47 5.75 -7.45
N VAL A 35 19.68 5.72 -6.14
CA VAL A 35 20.94 6.10 -5.50
C VAL A 35 21.60 4.85 -4.93
N ASP A 36 22.88 4.68 -5.25
CA ASP A 36 23.73 3.66 -4.66
C ASP A 36 24.25 4.11 -3.29
N VAL A 37 23.92 3.36 -2.25
CA VAL A 37 24.36 3.62 -0.88
C VAL A 37 25.32 2.52 -0.48
N VAL A 38 26.56 2.90 -0.15
CA VAL A 38 27.55 1.97 0.39
C VAL A 38 27.27 1.80 1.88
N VAL A 39 26.73 0.64 2.27
CA VAL A 39 26.48 0.33 3.67
C VAL A 39 27.69 -0.39 4.24
N ASN A 40 28.39 0.27 5.17
CA ASN A 40 29.40 -0.39 6.00
C ASN A 40 28.65 -1.23 7.03
N LEU A 41 28.57 -2.53 6.79
CA LEU A 41 28.05 -3.47 7.79
C LEU A 41 28.90 -3.34 9.06
N TYR A 42 28.27 -3.06 10.21
CA TYR A 42 28.92 -3.20 11.50
C TYR A 42 29.28 -4.67 11.68
N VAL A 43 30.53 -5.01 11.35
CA VAL A 43 31.10 -6.33 11.57
C VAL A 43 31.32 -6.47 13.08
N SER A 44 30.80 -7.54 13.69
CA SER A 44 31.15 -7.85 15.08
C SER A 44 32.68 -7.99 15.21
N PRO A 45 33.31 -7.67 16.35
CA PRO A 45 34.75 -7.86 16.54
C PRO A 45 35.24 -9.28 16.24
N GLU A 46 34.35 -10.27 16.35
CA GLU A 46 34.62 -11.69 16.09
C GLU A 46 34.63 -12.03 14.58
N ASP A 47 33.85 -11.31 13.75
CA ASP A 47 33.77 -11.52 12.30
C ASP A 47 34.89 -10.80 11.52
N LEU A 48 35.55 -9.81 12.14
CA LEU A 48 36.66 -9.02 11.55
C LEU A 48 37.89 -9.86 11.19
N TYR A 49 38.06 -11.03 11.81
CA TYR A 49 39.20 -11.93 11.56
C TYR A 49 38.92 -13.01 10.51
N THR A 50 37.67 -13.16 10.03
CA THR A 50 37.30 -14.24 9.10
C THR A 50 36.66 -13.76 7.79
N LYS A 51 36.14 -12.52 7.72
CA LYS A 51 35.60 -11.92 6.50
C LYS A 51 35.99 -10.44 6.41
N TYR A 52 36.73 -10.06 5.38
CA TYR A 52 36.78 -8.65 4.98
C TYR A 52 35.34 -8.23 4.63
N PRO A 53 34.77 -7.17 5.25
CA PRO A 53 33.46 -6.68 4.84
C PRO A 53 33.59 -6.19 3.40
N VAL A 54 32.99 -6.94 2.46
CA VAL A 54 32.76 -6.44 1.12
C VAL A 54 31.68 -5.36 1.28
N PRO A 55 31.95 -4.09 0.94
CA PRO A 55 30.92 -3.06 0.97
C PRO A 55 29.76 -3.53 0.09
N LYS A 56 28.58 -3.69 0.69
CA LYS A 56 27.36 -3.97 -0.09
C LYS A 56 26.81 -2.63 -0.55
N THR A 57 26.66 -2.48 -1.85
CA THR A 57 25.96 -1.35 -2.45
C THR A 57 24.47 -1.67 -2.47
N GLU A 58 23.68 -0.86 -1.79
CA GLU A 58 22.22 -0.98 -1.77
C GLU A 58 21.59 0.12 -2.65
N LYS A 59 20.64 -0.26 -3.50
CA LYS A 59 19.90 0.69 -4.36
C LYS A 59 18.69 1.26 -3.61
N HIS A 60 18.58 2.58 -3.49
CA HIS A 60 17.46 3.27 -2.85
C HIS A 60 16.78 4.26 -3.82
N LEU A 61 15.58 4.74 -3.46
CA LEU A 61 14.92 5.84 -4.18
C LEU A 61 15.85 7.05 -4.36
N HIS A 62 15.73 7.73 -5.49
CA HIS A 62 16.50 8.95 -5.75
C HIS A 62 16.08 10.08 -4.80
N TYR A 63 17.00 10.99 -4.47
CA TYR A 63 16.68 12.14 -3.61
C TYR A 63 15.89 13.22 -4.38
N MET A 64 15.05 13.98 -3.66
CA MET A 64 14.51 15.24 -4.15
C MET A 64 15.61 16.31 -4.14
N GLU A 65 15.82 16.98 -5.27
CA GLU A 65 16.78 18.08 -5.36
C GLU A 65 16.31 19.29 -4.52
N SER A 66 17.27 19.93 -3.85
CA SER A 66 17.07 20.87 -2.74
C SER A 66 16.34 22.18 -3.08
N GLU A 67 16.05 22.45 -4.34
CA GLU A 67 15.41 23.71 -4.78
C GLU A 67 13.87 23.66 -4.76
N SER A 68 13.27 22.49 -4.53
CA SER A 68 11.83 22.37 -4.33
C SER A 68 11.51 22.11 -2.85
N VAL A 69 11.33 23.21 -2.12
CA VAL A 69 10.55 23.36 -0.88
C VAL A 69 9.99 22.05 -0.28
N LYS A 70 10.63 21.63 0.83
CA LYS A 70 10.08 20.85 1.96
C LYS A 70 9.59 19.43 1.64
N CYS A 71 10.33 18.43 2.12
CA CYS A 71 9.78 17.20 2.71
C CYS A 71 8.59 17.56 3.60
N GLN A 72 7.36 17.60 3.08
CA GLN A 72 6.15 18.20 3.69
C GLN A 72 6.36 18.85 5.08
N HIS A 73 7.18 19.91 5.10
CA HIS A 73 7.56 20.80 6.21
C HIS A 73 8.75 20.45 7.15
N GLY A 74 9.90 19.98 6.66
CA GLY A 74 11.15 19.86 7.45
C GLY A 74 12.46 20.18 6.71
N ASN A 75 13.56 20.33 7.47
CA ASN A 75 14.94 20.40 6.97
C ASN A 75 15.47 18.95 6.87
N GLY A 76 15.62 18.42 5.66
CA GLY A 76 16.01 17.04 5.41
C GLY A 76 15.93 16.69 3.93
N THR A 77 16.53 15.56 3.56
CA THR A 77 16.45 14.99 2.21
C THR A 77 15.28 14.00 2.15
N CYS A 78 14.45 14.08 1.10
CA CYS A 78 13.34 13.15 0.84
C CYS A 78 13.62 12.32 -0.40
N PHE A 79 12.87 11.24 -0.55
CA PHE A 79 12.84 10.45 -1.75
C PHE A 79 11.92 11.06 -2.80
N LYS A 80 12.37 11.04 -4.06
CA LYS A 80 11.60 11.40 -5.25
C LYS A 80 10.90 10.15 -5.77
N ALA A 81 9.58 10.24 -5.95
CA ALA A 81 8.74 9.18 -6.48
C ALA A 81 7.62 9.78 -7.36
N GLY A 82 6.81 8.93 -7.99
CA GLY A 82 5.59 9.33 -8.68
C GLY A 82 4.54 9.98 -7.77
N ASP A 83 4.56 9.65 -6.48
CA ASP A 83 3.74 10.29 -5.45
C ASP A 83 4.60 10.82 -4.29
N VAL A 84 4.44 12.11 -3.96
CA VAL A 84 5.19 12.76 -2.88
C VAL A 84 4.93 12.14 -1.50
N ARG A 85 3.74 11.54 -1.30
CA ARG A 85 3.33 10.87 -0.06
C ARG A 85 4.09 9.56 0.17
N ALA A 86 4.91 9.09 -0.79
CA ALA A 86 5.89 8.04 -0.55
C ALA A 86 6.74 8.31 0.71
N ASN A 87 6.91 9.59 1.06
CA ASN A 87 7.68 10.02 2.22
C ASN A 87 6.91 10.02 3.55
N ALA A 88 5.62 9.69 3.58
CA ALA A 88 4.78 9.89 4.76
C ALA A 88 5.27 9.13 6.01
N HIS A 89 5.73 7.89 5.87
CA HIS A 89 6.31 7.12 6.96
C HIS A 89 7.32 6.07 6.46
N PRO A 90 8.27 5.62 7.31
CA PRO A 90 9.38 4.74 6.91
C PRO A 90 8.99 3.47 6.17
N GLN A 91 7.95 2.76 6.65
CA GLN A 91 7.50 1.52 6.03
C GLN A 91 6.97 1.73 4.60
N LEU A 92 6.30 2.85 4.35
CA LEU A 92 5.80 3.19 3.01
C LEU A 92 6.96 3.49 2.05
N ALA A 93 7.90 4.32 2.49
CA ALA A 93 9.08 4.64 1.68
C ALA A 93 9.92 3.39 1.37
N ALA A 94 10.08 2.47 2.34
CA ALA A 94 10.73 1.18 2.11
C ALA A 94 10.00 0.37 1.03
N LEU A 95 8.67 0.30 1.06
CA LEU A 95 7.88 -0.39 0.05
C LEU A 95 8.05 0.23 -1.36
N TYR A 96 8.11 1.56 -1.47
CA TYR A 96 8.39 2.24 -2.74
C TYR A 96 9.80 1.91 -3.26
N THR A 97 10.81 1.84 -2.38
CA THR A 97 12.16 1.39 -2.74
C THR A 97 12.12 -0.01 -3.38
N LEU A 98 11.36 -0.95 -2.79
CA LEU A 98 11.22 -2.30 -3.33
C LEU A 98 10.54 -2.33 -4.71
N TRP A 99 9.53 -1.49 -4.95
CA TRP A 99 8.87 -1.42 -6.26
C TRP A 99 9.79 -0.91 -7.37
N ILE A 100 10.65 0.07 -7.07
CA ILE A 100 11.65 0.56 -8.04
C ILE A 100 12.72 -0.49 -8.29
N ARG A 101 13.17 -1.20 -7.25
CA ARG A 101 14.09 -2.34 -7.41
C ARG A 101 13.50 -3.40 -8.33
N GLN A 102 12.22 -3.73 -8.15
CA GLN A 102 11.53 -4.71 -9.00
C GLN A 102 11.46 -4.25 -10.45
N HIS A 103 11.12 -2.98 -10.70
CA HIS A 103 11.12 -2.41 -12.05
C HIS A 103 12.49 -2.53 -12.71
N ASN A 104 13.54 -2.07 -12.03
CA ASN A 104 14.91 -2.11 -12.58
C ASN A 104 15.40 -3.54 -12.78
N ARG A 105 15.05 -4.49 -11.89
CA ARG A 105 15.37 -5.91 -12.05
C ARG A 105 14.74 -6.48 -13.33
N ILE A 106 13.45 -6.21 -13.55
CA ILE A 106 12.76 -6.66 -14.76
C ILE A 106 13.38 -6.03 -16.00
N ALA A 107 13.66 -4.73 -16.00
CA ALA A 107 14.27 -4.04 -17.14
C ALA A 107 15.67 -4.59 -17.47
N GLU A 108 16.50 -4.86 -16.45
CA GLU A 108 17.83 -5.48 -16.61
C GLU A 108 17.74 -6.90 -17.19
N GLU A 109 16.80 -7.71 -16.70
CA GLU A 109 16.59 -9.08 -17.18
C GLU A 109 16.01 -9.11 -18.60
N LEU A 110 15.07 -8.22 -18.94
CA LEU A 110 14.57 -8.06 -20.31
C LEU A 110 15.70 -7.66 -21.28
N GLN A 111 16.52 -6.68 -20.89
CA GLN A 111 17.65 -6.23 -21.70
C GLN A 111 18.70 -7.34 -21.91
N SER A 112 19.00 -8.11 -20.87
CA SER A 112 19.97 -9.20 -20.93
C SER A 112 19.52 -10.34 -21.85
N ASN A 113 18.21 -10.50 -22.04
CA ASN A 113 17.63 -11.53 -22.90
C ASN A 113 17.33 -11.03 -24.32
N ASN A 114 17.19 -9.72 -24.53
CA ASN A 114 16.98 -9.12 -25.84
C ASN A 114 17.69 -7.76 -25.96
N GLU A 115 18.91 -7.78 -26.51
CA GLU A 115 19.75 -6.59 -26.68
C GLU A 115 19.19 -5.59 -27.72
N LEU A 116 18.20 -5.98 -28.53
CA LEU A 116 17.62 -5.13 -29.57
C LEU A 116 16.53 -4.18 -29.04
N LEU A 117 16.01 -4.42 -27.83
CA LEU A 117 14.98 -3.57 -27.25
C LEU A 117 15.51 -2.18 -26.93
N THR A 118 14.74 -1.17 -27.30
CA THR A 118 15.02 0.22 -26.98
C THR A 118 14.76 0.52 -25.50
N ASP A 119 15.30 1.64 -25.00
CA ASP A 119 15.02 2.13 -23.65
C ASP A 119 13.52 2.23 -23.35
N GLU A 120 12.74 2.68 -24.33
CA GLU A 120 11.29 2.85 -24.18
C GLU A 120 10.55 1.52 -24.10
N GLU A 121 10.89 0.55 -24.96
CA GLU A 121 10.29 -0.78 -24.93
C GLU A 121 10.58 -1.50 -23.62
N LEU A 122 11.83 -1.44 -23.15
CA LEU A 122 12.23 -1.99 -21.84
C LEU A 122 11.45 -1.34 -20.69
N PHE A 123 11.34 -0.01 -20.68
CA PHE A 123 10.61 0.73 -19.65
C PHE A 123 9.12 0.34 -19.62
N GLN A 124 8.46 0.30 -20.78
CA GLN A 124 7.02 0.02 -20.87
C GLN A 124 6.70 -1.43 -20.51
N GLU A 125 7.51 -2.40 -20.95
CA GLU A 125 7.29 -3.80 -20.56
C GLU A 125 7.57 -4.03 -19.07
N ALA A 126 8.66 -3.45 -18.52
CA ALA A 126 8.91 -3.51 -17.07
C ALA A 126 7.79 -2.85 -16.26
N ARG A 127 7.31 -1.68 -16.70
CA ARG A 127 6.16 -0.99 -16.11
C ARG A 127 4.91 -1.88 -16.14
N LYS A 128 4.57 -2.45 -17.29
CA LYS A 128 3.40 -3.31 -17.48
C LYS A 128 3.42 -4.51 -16.53
N ILE A 129 4.58 -5.16 -16.36
CA ILE A 129 4.74 -6.29 -15.45
C ILE A 129 4.59 -5.84 -13.98
N VAL A 130 5.24 -4.75 -13.57
CA VAL A 130 5.11 -4.23 -12.19
C VAL A 130 3.67 -3.83 -11.87
N VAL A 131 2.94 -3.23 -12.82
CA VAL A 131 1.52 -2.94 -12.66
C VAL A 131 0.72 -4.21 -12.44
N ALA A 132 1.01 -5.28 -13.19
CA ALA A 132 0.37 -6.57 -12.99
C ALA A 132 0.65 -7.16 -11.61
N TYR A 133 1.86 -6.99 -11.05
CA TYR A 133 2.16 -7.40 -9.67
C TYR A 133 1.27 -6.68 -8.67
N ILE A 134 1.18 -5.36 -8.79
CA ILE A 134 0.38 -4.52 -7.88
C ILE A 134 -1.09 -4.95 -7.96
N GLN A 135 -1.65 -5.02 -9.17
CA GLN A 135 -3.03 -5.43 -9.38
C GLN A 135 -3.30 -6.85 -8.87
N HIS A 136 -2.40 -7.81 -9.15
CA HIS A 136 -2.55 -9.18 -8.66
C HIS A 136 -2.58 -9.21 -7.13
N ILE A 137 -1.53 -8.71 -6.46
CA ILE A 137 -1.41 -8.74 -5.00
C ILE A 137 -2.56 -8.00 -4.31
N THR A 138 -2.99 -6.86 -4.85
CA THR A 138 -4.13 -6.09 -4.31
C THR A 138 -5.41 -6.92 -4.30
N TYR A 139 -5.72 -7.63 -5.38
CA TYR A 139 -6.98 -8.37 -5.51
C TYR A 139 -6.93 -9.80 -4.98
N SER A 140 -5.78 -10.47 -5.04
CA SER A 140 -5.63 -11.87 -4.60
C SER A 140 -5.26 -12.00 -3.13
N GLU A 141 -4.63 -10.99 -2.51
CA GLU A 141 -4.16 -11.07 -1.12
C GLU A 141 -4.72 -9.97 -0.22
N TRP A 142 -4.65 -8.70 -0.62
CA TRP A 142 -5.04 -7.59 0.26
C TRP A 142 -6.56 -7.44 0.45
N LEU A 143 -7.34 -7.44 -0.66
CA LEU A 143 -8.79 -7.32 -0.58
C LEU A 143 -9.44 -8.46 0.23
N PRO A 144 -9.05 -9.74 0.06
CA PRO A 144 -9.59 -10.82 0.89
C PRO A 144 -9.21 -10.68 2.37
N ALA A 145 -7.97 -10.28 2.70
CA ALA A 145 -7.55 -10.03 4.08
C ALA A 145 -8.34 -8.89 4.74
N LEU A 146 -8.77 -7.89 3.97
CA LEU A 146 -9.53 -6.73 4.46
C LEU A 146 -11.03 -6.99 4.56
N LEU A 147 -11.64 -7.56 3.51
CA LEU A 147 -13.09 -7.67 3.33
C LEU A 147 -13.65 -9.04 3.75
N GLY A 148 -12.77 -10.03 3.91
CA GLY A 148 -13.08 -11.43 4.23
C GLY A 148 -13.22 -12.31 2.99
N ASP A 149 -12.56 -13.47 3.00
CA ASP A 149 -12.54 -14.45 1.89
C ASP A 149 -13.96 -14.88 1.46
N ASP A 150 -14.82 -15.22 2.42
CA ASP A 150 -16.20 -15.64 2.17
C ASP A 150 -17.02 -14.54 1.49
N TYR A 151 -16.72 -13.27 1.77
CA TYR A 151 -17.37 -12.16 1.08
C TYR A 151 -16.85 -12.04 -0.36
N ILE A 152 -15.53 -12.07 -0.56
CA ILE A 152 -14.91 -11.93 -1.88
C ILE A 152 -15.40 -13.00 -2.86
N THR A 153 -15.46 -14.27 -2.44
CA THR A 153 -15.90 -15.40 -3.29
C THR A 153 -17.31 -15.23 -3.85
N ASN A 154 -18.15 -14.43 -3.21
CA ASN A 154 -19.51 -14.13 -3.65
C ASN A 154 -19.63 -12.84 -4.49
N THR A 155 -18.52 -12.19 -4.83
CA THR A 155 -18.49 -10.92 -5.58
C THR A 155 -17.71 -11.01 -6.88
N GLU A 156 -17.79 -9.98 -7.73
CA GLU A 156 -16.95 -9.82 -8.93
C GLU A 156 -15.45 -9.63 -8.61
N LEU A 157 -15.06 -9.57 -7.33
CA LEU A 157 -13.66 -9.48 -6.89
C LEU A 157 -12.98 -10.84 -6.80
N ASP A 158 -13.72 -11.95 -6.91
CA ASP A 158 -13.12 -13.29 -6.88
C ASP A 158 -12.19 -13.50 -8.09
N MET A 159 -10.89 -13.54 -7.82
CA MET A 159 -9.84 -13.80 -8.81
C MET A 159 -9.55 -15.29 -9.03
N MET A 160 -9.97 -16.15 -8.10
CA MET A 160 -9.61 -17.57 -8.07
C MET A 160 -10.64 -18.44 -8.78
N HIS A 161 -11.93 -18.17 -8.60
CA HIS A 161 -13.00 -19.04 -9.12
C HIS A 161 -13.71 -18.49 -10.35
N ARG A 162 -13.61 -17.18 -10.63
CA ARG A 162 -14.22 -16.59 -11.83
C ARG A 162 -13.24 -16.62 -13.00
N ALA A 163 -13.79 -16.83 -14.20
CA ALA A 163 -13.04 -16.70 -15.44
C ALA A 163 -12.51 -15.27 -15.63
N HIS A 164 -11.49 -15.11 -16.48
CA HIS A 164 -10.82 -13.86 -16.85
C HIS A 164 -11.75 -12.63 -16.86
N SER A 165 -11.25 -11.48 -16.42
CA SER A 165 -11.99 -10.22 -16.45
C SER A 165 -12.54 -9.94 -17.85
N PHE A 166 -13.83 -9.63 -17.93
CA PHE A 166 -14.44 -9.05 -19.12
C PHE A 166 -14.45 -7.53 -18.92
N TYR A 167 -13.58 -6.82 -19.65
CA TYR A 167 -13.59 -5.37 -19.69
C TYR A 167 -14.97 -4.86 -20.15
N ILE A 168 -15.58 -3.99 -19.33
CA ILE A 168 -16.87 -3.36 -19.61
C ILE A 168 -16.59 -1.92 -20.04
N ARG A 169 -16.77 -1.64 -21.33
CA ARG A 169 -16.46 -0.32 -21.93
C ARG A 169 -17.29 0.80 -21.32
N GLU A 170 -18.53 0.51 -20.97
CA GLU A 170 -19.49 1.48 -20.44
C GLU A 170 -19.37 1.67 -18.92
N ALA A 171 -18.53 0.88 -18.23
CA ALA A 171 -18.31 1.04 -16.80
C ALA A 171 -17.51 2.32 -16.52
N ASP A 172 -17.91 3.07 -15.48
CA ASP A 172 -17.20 4.29 -15.09
C ASP A 172 -15.93 3.93 -14.30
N PRO A 173 -14.71 4.20 -14.81
CA PRO A 173 -13.47 3.91 -14.12
C PRO A 173 -13.18 4.87 -12.97
N SER A 174 -14.05 5.85 -12.73
CA SER A 174 -13.73 6.93 -11.80
C SER A 174 -13.62 6.47 -10.34
N VAL A 175 -12.73 7.13 -9.59
CA VAL A 175 -12.71 6.98 -8.13
C VAL A 175 -13.81 7.85 -7.55
N SER A 176 -14.74 7.25 -6.82
CA SER A 176 -15.84 7.97 -6.19
C SER A 176 -15.32 8.93 -5.11
N ASN A 177 -15.95 10.10 -5.01
CA ASN A 177 -15.59 11.11 -4.01
C ASN A 177 -15.72 10.56 -2.57
N SER A 178 -16.77 9.79 -2.30
CA SER A 178 -16.99 9.12 -1.02
C SER A 178 -15.92 8.08 -0.70
N PHE A 179 -15.47 7.30 -1.67
CA PHE A 179 -14.38 6.37 -1.46
C PHE A 179 -13.08 7.11 -1.13
N ALA A 180 -12.67 8.06 -1.98
CA ALA A 180 -11.38 8.74 -1.85
C ALA A 180 -11.30 9.64 -0.61
N THR A 181 -12.34 10.42 -0.33
CA THR A 181 -12.31 11.46 0.72
C THR A 181 -12.80 10.97 2.07
N ALA A 182 -13.78 10.05 2.10
CA ALA A 182 -14.42 9.67 3.36
C ALA A 182 -14.10 8.24 3.80
N ILE A 183 -13.94 7.27 2.89
CA ILE A 183 -13.67 5.88 3.28
C ILE A 183 -12.17 5.60 3.38
N LEU A 184 -11.38 5.84 2.33
CA LEU A 184 -9.96 5.53 2.29
C LEU A 184 -9.14 6.04 3.50
N PRO A 185 -9.48 7.20 4.13
CA PRO A 185 -8.90 7.62 5.41
C PRO A 185 -8.92 6.58 6.55
N PHE A 186 -9.78 5.55 6.49
CA PHE A 186 -9.78 4.48 7.49
C PHE A 186 -8.40 3.84 7.66
N ALA A 187 -7.60 3.76 6.59
CA ALA A 187 -6.27 3.14 6.62
C ALA A 187 -5.31 3.83 7.60
N TYR A 188 -5.56 5.09 7.98
CA TYR A 188 -4.77 5.78 9.00
C TYR A 188 -5.05 5.27 10.43
N SER A 189 -6.21 4.67 10.70
CA SER A 189 -6.51 4.03 12.00
C SER A 189 -5.64 2.82 12.27
N MET A 190 -5.11 2.22 11.20
CA MET A 190 -4.30 1.00 11.21
C MET A 190 -2.83 1.24 11.56
N LEU A 191 -2.40 2.51 11.61
CA LEU A 191 -1.02 2.88 11.93
C LEU A 191 -0.74 2.75 13.44
N SER A 192 0.53 2.56 13.79
CA SER A 192 1.01 2.48 15.17
C SER A 192 2.04 3.58 15.43
N ASP A 193 2.04 4.19 16.62
CA ASP A 193 3.06 5.16 17.01
C ASP A 193 4.46 4.53 17.13
N ASN A 194 4.52 3.23 17.39
CA ASN A 194 5.77 2.47 17.43
C ASN A 194 5.89 1.61 16.17
N ILE A 195 6.93 1.86 15.38
CA ILE A 195 7.33 1.03 14.23
C ILE A 195 8.41 0.07 14.72
N ILE A 196 8.09 -1.23 14.79
CA ILE A 196 8.99 -2.24 15.35
C ILE A 196 9.93 -2.76 14.26
N LEU A 197 11.23 -2.79 14.58
CA LEU A 197 12.26 -3.33 13.71
C LEU A 197 12.51 -4.80 14.05
N TYR A 198 12.40 -5.68 13.06
CA TYR A 198 12.59 -7.12 13.27
C TYR A 198 13.89 -7.63 12.64
N SER A 199 14.57 -8.50 13.37
CA SER A 199 15.63 -9.36 12.82
C SER A 199 15.04 -10.45 11.92
N GLU A 200 15.92 -11.17 11.23
CA GLU A 200 15.54 -12.26 10.33
C GLU A 200 14.62 -13.29 10.99
N ASN A 201 14.99 -13.74 12.20
CA ASN A 201 14.22 -14.68 13.02
C ASN A 201 13.01 -14.07 13.77
N ARG A 202 12.50 -12.92 13.31
CA ARG A 202 11.33 -12.23 13.88
C ARG A 202 11.46 -11.87 15.36
N ARG A 203 12.68 -11.63 15.83
CA ARG A 203 12.92 -11.01 17.13
C ARG A 203 12.96 -9.49 16.98
N VAL A 204 12.47 -8.79 18.00
CA VAL A 204 12.56 -7.33 18.05
C VAL A 204 14.03 -6.94 18.18
N ASN A 205 14.50 -6.10 17.24
CA ASN A 205 15.86 -5.55 17.19
C ASN A 205 15.88 -4.03 17.48
N GLY A 206 14.71 -3.41 17.60
CA GLY A 206 14.58 -1.99 17.90
C GLY A 206 13.20 -1.47 17.57
N SER A 207 13.02 -0.17 17.71
CA SER A 207 11.80 0.52 17.34
C SER A 207 12.09 1.95 16.92
N LEU A 208 11.25 2.48 16.04
CA LEU A 208 11.23 3.89 15.64
C LEU A 208 9.90 4.51 16.09
N SER A 209 9.93 5.78 16.47
CA SER A 209 8.74 6.58 16.72
C SER A 209 8.18 7.09 15.39
N LEU A 210 6.88 6.85 15.14
CA LEU A 210 6.19 7.40 13.98
C LEU A 210 6.25 8.94 14.01
N LYS A 211 6.04 9.56 15.18
CA LYS A 211 6.10 11.02 15.36
C LYS A 211 7.41 11.64 14.87
N GLU A 212 8.52 10.97 15.12
CA GLU A 212 9.86 11.48 14.78
C GLU A 212 10.22 11.25 13.30
N HIS A 213 9.58 10.27 12.66
CA HIS A 213 9.93 9.83 11.30
C HIS A 213 8.81 10.07 10.27
N TYR A 214 7.67 10.63 10.69
CA TYR A 214 6.59 11.03 9.79
C TYR A 214 7.10 12.15 8.86
N ASN A 215 6.89 12.00 7.55
CA ASN A 215 7.45 12.86 6.50
C ASN A 215 9.00 12.96 6.47
N SER A 216 9.71 12.10 7.19
CA SER A 216 11.18 12.10 7.26
C SER A 216 11.76 10.67 7.29
N PRO A 217 11.50 9.84 6.25
CA PRO A 217 11.81 8.41 6.30
C PRO A 217 13.25 8.09 5.90
N LEU A 218 14.01 9.05 5.37
CA LEU A 218 15.28 8.80 4.68
C LEU A 218 16.28 8.03 5.54
N TYR A 219 16.54 8.51 6.76
CA TYR A 219 17.48 7.84 7.66
C TYR A 219 17.01 6.42 8.01
N SER A 220 15.72 6.25 8.29
CA SER A 220 15.14 4.95 8.64
C SER A 220 15.24 3.94 7.50
N VAL A 221 14.92 4.36 6.27
CA VAL A 221 14.97 3.48 5.09
C VAL A 221 16.40 3.10 4.77
N MET A 222 17.34 4.07 4.76
CA MET A 222 18.74 3.80 4.44
C MET A 222 19.41 2.81 5.41
N ASN A 223 19.00 2.77 6.68
CA ASN A 223 19.63 1.92 7.70
C ASN A 223 18.82 0.65 8.03
N TYR A 224 17.50 0.66 7.81
CA TYR A 224 16.61 -0.35 8.35
C TYR A 224 15.60 -0.92 7.33
N THR A 225 15.85 -0.80 6.02
CA THR A 225 14.93 -1.32 4.98
C THR A 225 14.49 -2.76 5.26
N ASP A 226 15.41 -3.70 5.44
CA ASP A 226 15.05 -5.11 5.67
C ASP A 226 14.21 -5.29 6.95
N GLN A 227 14.56 -4.60 8.03
CA GLN A 227 13.87 -4.66 9.31
C GLN A 227 12.45 -4.08 9.20
N LEU A 228 12.27 -3.01 8.42
CA LEU A 228 10.99 -2.40 8.12
C LEU A 228 10.11 -3.34 7.28
N ILE A 229 10.68 -4.00 6.27
CA ILE A 229 9.95 -4.98 5.44
C ILE A 229 9.53 -6.21 6.24
N ARG A 230 10.42 -6.74 7.09
CA ARG A 230 10.02 -7.80 8.05
C ARG A 230 8.92 -7.31 8.99
N GLY A 231 8.99 -6.05 9.42
CA GLY A 231 7.97 -5.40 10.23
C GLY A 231 6.61 -5.33 9.54
N LEU A 232 6.55 -4.98 8.25
CA LEU A 232 5.30 -4.96 7.47
C LEU A 232 4.54 -6.29 7.49
N ALA A 233 5.26 -7.41 7.50
CA ALA A 233 4.65 -8.74 7.55
C ALA A 233 4.44 -9.27 8.99
N THR A 234 5.17 -8.75 9.99
CA THR A 234 5.22 -9.36 11.34
C THR A 234 4.48 -8.56 12.40
N GLN A 235 4.55 -7.23 12.32
CA GLN A 235 3.90 -6.37 13.30
C GLN A 235 2.40 -6.34 13.02
N ASN A 236 1.60 -6.63 14.05
CA ASN A 236 0.16 -6.47 13.95
C ASN A 236 -0.18 -4.99 13.70
N THR A 237 -1.05 -4.76 12.73
CA THR A 237 -1.70 -3.48 12.52
C THR A 237 -2.64 -3.12 13.69
N GLN A 238 -2.89 -1.82 13.89
CA GLN A 238 -3.98 -1.40 14.77
C GLN A 238 -5.34 -1.75 14.15
N LYS A 239 -6.37 -1.79 14.99
CA LYS A 239 -7.72 -2.10 14.52
C LYS A 239 -8.26 -0.95 13.67
N VAL A 240 -9.14 -1.28 12.73
CA VAL A 240 -9.95 -0.27 12.04
C VAL A 240 -11.04 0.22 12.98
N ASP A 241 -10.78 1.29 13.71
CA ASP A 241 -11.71 1.92 14.64
C ASP A 241 -11.39 3.42 14.84
N MET A 242 -12.05 4.07 15.81
CA MET A 242 -11.84 5.49 16.14
C MET A 242 -10.59 5.76 16.99
N LEU A 243 -9.76 4.76 17.31
CA LEU A 243 -8.58 4.89 18.18
C LEU A 243 -7.32 5.10 17.34
N PHE A 244 -7.19 6.30 16.80
CA PHE A 244 -6.01 6.71 16.05
C PHE A 244 -4.84 7.03 16.99
N THR A 245 -3.63 6.87 16.46
CA THR A 245 -2.40 7.14 17.20
C THR A 245 -2.27 8.61 17.58
N GLU A 246 -1.46 8.89 18.60
CA GLU A 246 -1.26 10.26 19.06
C GLU A 246 -0.53 11.09 18.00
N THR A 247 0.39 10.47 17.24
CA THR A 247 1.05 11.14 16.11
C THR A 247 0.04 11.72 15.14
N LEU A 248 -1.02 10.99 14.81
CA LEU A 248 -2.02 11.44 13.83
C LEU A 248 -3.04 12.42 14.40
N THR A 249 -3.35 12.32 15.69
CA THR A 249 -4.38 13.16 16.33
C THR A 249 -3.82 14.47 16.90
N ASN A 250 -2.55 14.53 17.27
CA ASN A 250 -1.94 15.73 17.89
C ASN A 250 -0.77 16.33 17.10
N TYR A 251 -0.14 15.55 16.21
CA TYR A 251 1.14 15.90 15.60
C TYR A 251 1.20 15.73 14.08
N LEU A 252 0.05 15.57 13.40
CA LEU A 252 0.03 15.43 11.96
C LEU A 252 0.63 16.68 11.31
N TYR A 253 1.56 16.49 10.37
CA TYR A 253 2.25 17.59 9.68
C TYR A 253 2.91 18.60 10.63
N ASN A 254 3.41 18.16 11.78
CA ASN A 254 4.11 19.03 12.72
C ASN A 254 5.33 19.68 12.06
N THR A 255 5.36 21.02 12.04
CA THR A 255 6.44 21.83 11.46
C THR A 255 7.15 22.67 12.51
N HIS A 256 6.78 22.52 13.79
CA HIS A 256 7.28 23.34 14.87
C HIS A 256 8.70 22.89 15.23
N PRO A 257 9.71 23.79 15.33
CA PRO A 257 11.11 23.39 15.60
C PRO A 257 11.30 22.55 16.89
N ALA A 258 10.41 22.73 17.86
CA ALA A 258 10.39 21.98 19.12
C ALA A 258 9.34 20.84 19.17
N ASN A 259 8.73 20.47 18.04
CA ASN A 259 7.73 19.40 17.93
C ASN A 259 6.55 19.50 18.92
N LEU A 260 6.08 20.72 19.22
CA LEU A 260 5.12 20.97 20.30
C LEU A 260 3.66 20.69 19.92
N PHE A 261 3.27 20.95 18.68
CA PHE A 261 1.89 20.76 18.20
C PHE A 261 1.85 20.51 16.70
N GLY A 262 0.82 19.82 16.23
CA GLY A 262 0.49 19.63 14.81
C GLY A 262 -1.03 19.70 14.58
N MET A 263 -1.48 19.13 13.48
CA MET A 263 -2.91 19.00 13.17
C MET A 263 -3.46 17.66 13.67
N ASP A 264 -4.80 17.60 13.74
CA ASP A 264 -5.56 16.39 14.02
C ASP A 264 -6.13 15.82 12.72
N PHE A 265 -5.67 14.62 12.35
CA PHE A 265 -6.12 13.89 11.17
C PHE A 265 -7.64 13.68 11.14
N ILE A 266 -8.27 13.35 12.26
CA ILE A 266 -9.70 13.03 12.31
C ILE A 266 -10.54 14.27 12.12
N SER A 267 -10.17 15.35 12.80
CA SER A 267 -10.79 16.65 12.61
C SER A 267 -10.68 17.10 11.15
N LEU A 268 -9.53 16.90 10.51
CA LEU A 268 -9.33 17.19 9.09
C LEU A 268 -10.18 16.30 8.18
N ALA A 269 -10.22 14.99 8.40
CA ALA A 269 -10.98 14.05 7.58
C ALA A 269 -12.50 14.31 7.65
N ILE A 270 -13.02 14.64 8.84
CA ILE A 270 -14.41 15.08 9.02
C ILE A 270 -14.66 16.37 8.24
N GLN A 271 -13.79 17.37 8.44
CA GLN A 271 -13.98 18.68 7.81
C GLN A 271 -13.88 18.60 6.27
N GLN A 272 -12.98 17.77 5.75
CA GLN A 272 -12.85 17.49 4.31
C GLN A 272 -14.08 16.77 3.75
N SER A 273 -14.64 15.81 4.49
CA SER A 273 -15.88 15.14 4.07
C SER A 273 -17.05 16.13 3.95
N ARG A 274 -17.14 17.08 4.89
CA ARG A 274 -18.17 18.14 4.87
C ARG A 274 -17.95 19.14 3.74
N ASP A 275 -16.71 19.56 3.51
CA ASP A 275 -16.33 20.44 2.39
C ASP A 275 -16.68 19.81 1.03
N HIS A 276 -16.44 18.50 0.90
CA HIS A 276 -16.76 17.74 -0.29
C HIS A 276 -18.25 17.39 -0.44
N GLY A 277 -19.11 17.80 0.50
CA GLY A 277 -20.55 17.54 0.47
C GLY A 277 -20.89 16.04 0.52
N ILE A 278 -20.08 15.23 1.21
CA ILE A 278 -20.29 13.79 1.32
C ILE A 278 -21.60 13.54 2.10
N PRO A 279 -22.54 12.74 1.56
CA PRO A 279 -23.76 12.37 2.28
C PRO A 279 -23.49 11.65 3.61
N SER A 280 -24.49 11.63 4.47
CA SER A 280 -24.37 11.01 5.79
C SER A 280 -24.15 9.50 5.71
N TYR A 281 -23.66 8.93 6.81
CA TYR A 281 -23.53 7.50 6.99
C TYR A 281 -24.81 6.72 6.65
N THR A 282 -25.99 7.24 7.01
CA THR A 282 -27.27 6.55 6.78
C THR A 282 -27.69 6.52 5.33
N GLU A 283 -27.35 7.55 4.54
CA GLU A 283 -27.55 7.54 3.09
C GLU A 283 -26.69 6.46 2.41
N PHE A 284 -25.44 6.27 2.86
CA PHE A 284 -24.60 5.18 2.34
C PHE A 284 -25.07 3.79 2.79
N ARG A 285 -25.62 3.65 4.00
CA ARG A 285 -26.27 2.40 4.40
C ARG A 285 -27.42 2.05 3.45
N LYS A 286 -28.23 3.04 3.10
CA LYS A 286 -29.35 2.88 2.16
C LYS A 286 -28.85 2.54 0.75
N TYR A 287 -27.80 3.21 0.27
CA TYR A 287 -27.14 2.88 -0.99
C TYR A 287 -26.65 1.43 -1.03
N CYS A 288 -26.08 0.96 0.07
CA CYS A 288 -25.63 -0.42 0.25
C CYS A 288 -26.74 -1.43 0.59
N GLU A 289 -28.01 -1.03 0.47
CA GLU A 289 -29.19 -1.86 0.77
C GLU A 289 -29.18 -2.48 2.18
N LEU A 290 -28.50 -1.83 3.12
CA LEU A 290 -28.43 -2.26 4.50
C LEU A 290 -29.69 -1.86 5.26
N LYS A 291 -29.98 -2.58 6.34
CA LYS A 291 -31.14 -2.33 7.18
C LYS A 291 -31.16 -0.88 7.69
N GLU A 292 -32.28 -0.21 7.44
CA GLU A 292 -32.59 1.15 7.87
C GLU A 292 -32.59 1.29 9.40
N ILE A 293 -32.09 2.42 9.89
CA ILE A 293 -32.05 2.77 11.32
C ILE A 293 -33.29 3.60 11.64
N LYS A 294 -34.21 3.03 12.41
CA LYS A 294 -35.47 3.71 12.81
C LYS A 294 -35.49 4.15 14.26
N SER A 295 -34.50 3.73 15.02
CA SER A 295 -34.42 3.97 16.46
C SER A 295 -32.99 3.86 16.95
N ILE A 296 -32.72 4.46 18.11
CA ILE A 296 -31.45 4.29 18.83
C ILE A 296 -31.16 2.79 19.08
N LYS A 297 -32.20 1.99 19.35
CA LYS A 297 -32.07 0.54 19.53
C LYS A 297 -31.55 -0.17 18.28
N ASP A 298 -31.90 0.31 17.08
CA ASP A 298 -31.37 -0.26 15.84
C ASP A 298 -29.91 0.16 15.62
N LEU A 299 -29.59 1.42 15.91
CA LEU A 299 -28.21 1.92 15.88
C LEU A 299 -27.30 1.13 16.84
N SER A 300 -27.75 0.84 18.06
CA SER A 300 -26.98 0.06 19.05
C SER A 300 -26.72 -1.40 18.65
N LYS A 301 -27.53 -1.97 17.75
CA LYS A 301 -27.28 -3.34 17.27
C LYS A 301 -26.08 -3.39 16.33
N ILE A 302 -25.90 -2.35 15.52
CA ILE A 302 -24.89 -2.31 14.44
C ILE A 302 -23.59 -1.62 14.87
N MET A 303 -23.64 -0.71 15.83
CA MET A 303 -22.46 0.03 16.29
C MET A 303 -21.72 -0.70 17.42
N VAL A 304 -20.41 -0.47 17.53
CA VAL A 304 -19.56 -0.98 18.62
C VAL A 304 -20.11 -0.54 19.97
N GLU A 305 -19.98 -1.38 21.00
CA GLU A 305 -20.53 -1.12 22.33
C GLU A 305 -20.06 0.23 22.91
N GLY A 306 -20.99 0.99 23.49
CA GLY A 306 -20.71 2.31 24.09
C GLY A 306 -20.48 3.46 23.11
N SER A 307 -20.49 3.22 21.80
CA SER A 307 -20.31 4.27 20.78
C SER A 307 -21.57 5.11 20.54
N VAL A 308 -22.77 4.51 20.65
CA VAL A 308 -24.04 5.20 20.38
C VAL A 308 -24.25 6.39 21.31
N ASP A 309 -23.94 6.25 22.61
CA ASP A 309 -24.05 7.35 23.55
C ASP A 309 -23.10 8.50 23.22
N LYS A 310 -21.93 8.20 22.64
CA LYS A 310 -20.98 9.22 22.19
C LYS A 310 -21.49 9.91 20.93
N LEU A 311 -21.99 9.14 19.96
CA LEU A 311 -22.59 9.67 18.72
C LEU A 311 -23.76 10.60 19.03
N MET A 312 -24.71 10.18 19.86
CA MET A 312 -25.89 10.98 20.20
C MET A 312 -25.59 12.19 21.09
N LYS A 313 -24.38 12.30 21.65
CA LYS A 313 -23.90 13.53 22.30
C LYS A 313 -23.33 14.54 21.30
N GLN A 314 -22.83 14.09 20.15
CA GLN A 314 -22.18 14.93 19.15
C GLN A 314 -23.10 15.31 17.99
N TYR A 315 -24.00 14.41 17.60
CA TYR A 315 -24.94 14.57 16.50
C TYR A 315 -26.37 14.76 17.02
N LYS A 316 -27.16 15.58 16.33
CA LYS A 316 -28.57 15.82 16.72
C LYS A 316 -29.42 14.56 16.51
N THR A 317 -29.19 13.89 15.39
CA THR A 317 -29.84 12.62 15.03
C THR A 317 -28.83 11.65 14.41
N TRP A 318 -29.19 10.38 14.29
CA TRP A 318 -28.32 9.40 13.62
C TRP A 318 -28.15 9.67 12.12
N ASP A 319 -29.04 10.44 11.51
CA ASP A 319 -28.98 10.82 10.10
C ASP A 319 -27.95 11.93 9.82
N ASP A 320 -27.42 12.58 10.87
CA ASP A 320 -26.40 13.61 10.76
C ASP A 320 -24.96 13.03 10.85
N ILE A 321 -24.81 11.72 11.10
CA ILE A 321 -23.50 11.10 11.33
C ILE A 321 -22.65 11.17 10.05
N ASP A 322 -21.46 11.76 10.14
CA ASP A 322 -20.49 11.80 9.03
C ASP A 322 -20.10 10.36 8.62
N LEU A 323 -19.97 10.10 7.31
CA LEU A 323 -19.75 8.75 6.77
C LEU A 323 -18.58 8.01 7.44
N LEU A 324 -17.40 8.63 7.52
CA LEU A 324 -16.21 8.02 8.11
C LEU A 324 -16.45 7.60 9.57
N ILE A 325 -17.13 8.45 10.35
CA ILE A 325 -17.37 8.23 11.78
C ILE A 325 -18.34 7.07 11.99
N GLY A 326 -19.43 7.05 11.23
CA GLY A 326 -20.36 5.92 11.27
C GLY A 326 -19.70 4.62 10.82
N ALA A 327 -18.86 4.67 9.79
CA ALA A 327 -18.17 3.50 9.25
C ALA A 327 -17.10 2.93 10.20
N LEU A 328 -16.33 3.77 10.90
CA LEU A 328 -15.33 3.35 11.89
C LEU A 328 -15.93 2.84 13.20
N LEU A 329 -17.15 3.25 13.53
CA LEU A 329 -17.87 2.80 14.72
C LEU A 329 -18.82 1.64 14.47
N GLU A 330 -19.01 1.25 13.21
CA GLU A 330 -19.79 0.06 12.85
C GLU A 330 -19.04 -1.21 13.25
N LYS A 331 -19.75 -2.19 13.82
CA LYS A 331 -19.18 -3.51 14.10
C LYS A 331 -18.63 -4.11 12.81
N HIS A 332 -17.44 -4.69 12.90
CA HIS A 332 -16.82 -5.39 11.78
C HIS A 332 -17.71 -6.53 11.31
N ALA A 333 -17.76 -6.74 10.00
CA ALA A 333 -18.46 -7.86 9.42
C ALA A 333 -17.68 -9.16 9.69
N ASP A 334 -18.37 -10.29 9.69
CA ASP A 334 -17.75 -11.60 9.92
C ASP A 334 -16.61 -11.85 8.91
N GLY A 335 -15.45 -12.23 9.43
CA GLY A 335 -14.24 -12.49 8.64
C GLY A 335 -13.55 -11.25 8.06
N ALA A 336 -14.05 -10.04 8.32
CA ALA A 336 -13.52 -8.80 7.78
C ALA A 336 -12.88 -7.91 8.85
N MET A 337 -12.05 -6.96 8.42
CA MET A 337 -11.50 -5.91 9.29
C MET A 337 -12.36 -4.64 9.33
N VAL A 338 -13.46 -4.61 8.57
CA VAL A 338 -14.29 -3.42 8.36
C VAL A 338 -15.78 -3.75 8.51
N GLY A 339 -16.59 -2.74 8.85
CA GLY A 339 -18.04 -2.89 8.96
C GLY A 339 -18.75 -3.04 7.60
N PRO A 340 -20.01 -3.52 7.57
CA PRO A 340 -20.78 -3.72 6.35
C PRO A 340 -20.85 -2.53 5.39
N THR A 341 -21.02 -1.30 5.90
CA THR A 341 -21.11 -0.09 5.04
C THR A 341 -19.78 0.18 4.35
N MET A 342 -18.68 0.13 5.11
CA MET A 342 -17.34 0.31 4.56
C MET A 342 -16.98 -0.79 3.57
N ARG A 343 -17.31 -2.05 3.89
CA ARG A 343 -17.10 -3.21 3.02
C ARG A 343 -17.79 -3.05 1.66
N CYS A 344 -19.05 -2.62 1.67
CA CYS A 344 -19.82 -2.35 0.45
C CYS A 344 -19.14 -1.28 -0.43
N ILE A 345 -18.77 -0.12 0.14
CA ILE A 345 -18.17 0.98 -0.63
C ILE A 345 -16.80 0.61 -1.19
N ILE A 346 -15.96 -0.07 -0.40
CA ILE A 346 -14.67 -0.58 -0.88
C ILE A 346 -14.90 -1.59 -2.00
N SER A 347 -15.81 -2.55 -1.80
CA SER A 347 -16.10 -3.57 -2.80
C SER A 347 -16.58 -2.96 -4.12
N GLU A 348 -17.54 -2.03 -4.08
CA GLU A 348 -18.06 -1.34 -5.27
C GLU A 348 -16.95 -0.63 -6.04
N GLN A 349 -16.09 0.11 -5.34
CA GLN A 349 -15.00 0.84 -5.98
C GLN A 349 -14.00 -0.11 -6.66
N PHE A 350 -13.57 -1.17 -5.97
CA PHE A 350 -12.60 -2.11 -6.53
C PHE A 350 -13.19 -2.98 -7.64
N VAL A 351 -14.50 -3.28 -7.63
CA VAL A 351 -15.15 -3.91 -8.78
C VAL A 351 -15.01 -3.02 -10.01
N ARG A 352 -15.33 -1.73 -9.88
CA ARG A 352 -15.19 -0.76 -10.98
C ARG A 352 -13.76 -0.60 -11.46
N THR A 353 -12.80 -0.49 -10.53
CA THR A 353 -11.37 -0.39 -10.88
C THR A 353 -10.88 -1.58 -11.70
N ARG A 354 -11.43 -2.79 -11.48
CA ARG A 354 -11.13 -3.98 -12.29
C ARG A 354 -11.86 -3.98 -13.63
N VAL A 355 -13.19 -3.88 -13.62
CA VAL A 355 -14.00 -4.13 -14.84
C VAL A 355 -13.93 -2.96 -15.85
N ALA A 356 -13.64 -1.75 -15.39
CA ALA A 356 -13.52 -0.57 -16.26
C ALA A 356 -12.10 -0.35 -16.80
N ASP A 357 -11.13 -1.18 -16.41
CA ASP A 357 -9.74 -1.07 -16.88
C ASP A 357 -9.45 -2.05 -18.02
N ARG A 358 -9.31 -1.51 -19.23
CA ARG A 358 -8.95 -2.29 -20.43
C ARG A 358 -7.56 -2.93 -20.33
N TYR A 359 -6.70 -2.41 -19.45
CA TYR A 359 -5.34 -2.85 -19.21
C TYR A 359 -5.18 -3.56 -17.87
N PHE A 360 -6.27 -4.01 -17.25
CA PHE A 360 -6.18 -4.83 -16.06
C PHE A 360 -5.49 -6.17 -16.37
N TYR A 361 -4.66 -6.67 -15.46
CA TYR A 361 -3.66 -7.69 -15.77
C TYR A 361 -4.22 -9.04 -16.24
N ASP A 362 -5.44 -9.40 -15.84
CA ASP A 362 -6.08 -10.66 -16.22
C ASP A 362 -7.02 -10.53 -17.43
N THR A 363 -6.94 -9.40 -18.14
CA THR A 363 -7.52 -9.24 -19.49
C THR A 363 -6.57 -9.82 -20.56
N ASN A 364 -6.88 -9.66 -21.85
CA ASN A 364 -6.09 -10.20 -22.97
C ASN A 364 -4.76 -9.46 -23.24
N ILE A 365 -4.13 -8.86 -22.23
CA ILE A 365 -2.88 -8.10 -22.38
C ILE A 365 -1.62 -8.95 -22.20
N PHE A 366 -1.74 -10.11 -21.55
CA PHE A 366 -0.68 -11.10 -21.37
C PHE A 366 -1.10 -12.41 -22.01
N SER A 367 -0.12 -13.18 -22.49
CA SER A 367 -0.39 -14.56 -22.93
C SER A 367 -0.82 -15.42 -21.73
N GLN A 368 -1.40 -16.60 -21.99
CA GLN A 368 -1.77 -17.54 -20.92
C GLN A 368 -0.57 -17.96 -20.05
N THR A 369 0.62 -18.11 -20.65
CA THR A 369 1.84 -18.49 -19.93
C THR A 369 2.35 -17.35 -19.06
N GLN A 370 2.34 -16.11 -19.58
CA GLN A 370 2.67 -14.91 -18.82
C GLN A 370 1.71 -14.69 -17.65
N LEU A 371 0.40 -14.84 -17.89
CA LEU A 371 -0.61 -14.69 -16.85
C LEU A 371 -0.47 -15.76 -15.76
N ALA A 372 -0.14 -17.00 -16.12
CA ALA A 372 0.14 -18.05 -15.14
C ALA A 372 1.34 -17.70 -14.26
N SER A 373 2.41 -17.13 -14.84
CA SER A 373 3.55 -16.63 -14.06
C SER A 373 3.14 -15.51 -13.11
N ILE A 374 2.33 -14.54 -13.57
CA ILE A 374 1.83 -13.44 -12.72
C ILE A 374 0.96 -13.99 -11.57
N LYS A 375 0.10 -14.97 -11.84
CA LYS A 375 -0.78 -15.56 -10.81
C LYS A 375 -0.06 -16.40 -9.74
N SER A 376 1.22 -16.74 -9.95
CA SER A 376 2.06 -17.39 -8.94
C SER A 376 2.73 -16.42 -7.96
N LEU A 377 2.61 -15.11 -8.21
CA LEU A 377 3.24 -14.09 -7.40
C LEU A 377 2.56 -13.94 -6.05
N THR A 378 3.36 -13.67 -5.04
CA THR A 378 2.89 -13.31 -3.69
C THR A 378 3.65 -12.10 -3.19
N LEU A 379 3.05 -11.32 -2.29
CA LEU A 379 3.74 -10.22 -1.61
C LEU A 379 4.95 -10.73 -0.83
N SER A 380 4.88 -11.94 -0.27
CA SER A 380 5.99 -12.59 0.41
C SER A 380 7.19 -12.84 -0.52
N LYS A 381 6.95 -13.38 -1.73
CA LYS A 381 8.00 -13.56 -2.73
C LYS A 381 8.53 -12.21 -3.23
N PHE A 382 7.66 -11.22 -3.42
CA PHE A 382 8.09 -9.86 -3.75
C PHE A 382 9.05 -9.27 -2.69
N PHE A 383 8.77 -9.46 -1.40
CA PHE A 383 9.67 -9.05 -0.32
C PHE A 383 11.01 -9.81 -0.35
N CYS A 384 10.98 -11.13 -0.55
CA CYS A 384 12.19 -11.93 -0.69
C CYS A 384 13.08 -11.44 -1.84
N ASP A 385 12.47 -11.12 -2.99
CA ASP A 385 13.17 -10.80 -4.23
C ASP A 385 13.79 -9.40 -4.27
N ASN A 386 13.25 -8.46 -3.49
CA ASN A 386 13.59 -7.03 -3.58
C ASN A 386 14.24 -6.46 -2.31
N SER A 387 14.27 -7.21 -1.21
CA SER A 387 14.98 -6.81 0.01
C SER A 387 16.48 -7.11 -0.07
N ASN A 388 17.29 -6.55 0.82
CA ASN A 388 18.74 -6.76 0.79
C ASN A 388 19.14 -8.13 1.37
N ASN A 389 18.56 -8.52 2.51
CA ASN A 389 18.90 -9.75 3.23
C ASN A 389 17.67 -10.38 3.91
N VAL A 390 16.53 -10.42 3.23
CA VAL A 390 15.36 -11.21 3.66
C VAL A 390 15.44 -12.59 3.01
N THR A 391 15.69 -13.61 3.81
CA THR A 391 15.87 -15.01 3.41
C THR A 391 14.75 -15.93 3.90
N ILE A 392 13.96 -15.48 4.88
CA ILE A 392 12.75 -16.14 5.37
C ILE A 392 11.56 -15.17 5.43
N MET A 393 10.41 -15.66 4.96
CA MET A 393 9.13 -14.94 4.95
C MET A 393 7.98 -15.91 5.20
N GLN A 394 6.87 -15.44 5.76
CA GLN A 394 5.65 -16.24 5.86
C GLN A 394 4.99 -16.44 4.50
N GLU A 395 4.10 -17.42 4.37
CA GLU A 395 3.41 -17.71 3.11
C GLU A 395 2.52 -16.57 2.64
N GLN A 396 1.75 -16.00 3.56
CA GLN A 396 0.79 -14.93 3.30
C GLN A 396 1.17 -13.70 4.12
N ALA A 397 1.75 -12.70 3.47
CA ALA A 397 2.32 -11.53 4.13
C ALA A 397 1.29 -10.67 4.87
N PHE A 398 0.02 -10.65 4.42
CA PHE A 398 -1.06 -9.90 5.07
C PHE A 398 -1.66 -10.61 6.30
N LEU A 399 -1.36 -11.89 6.50
CA LEU A 399 -1.89 -12.67 7.63
C LEU A 399 -0.82 -12.85 8.70
N THR A 400 -1.28 -12.96 9.95
CA THR A 400 -0.41 -13.24 11.08
C THR A 400 0.17 -14.65 11.01
N LEU A 401 1.31 -14.86 11.69
CA LEU A 401 1.92 -16.18 11.80
C LEU A 401 0.98 -17.15 12.52
N SER A 402 0.81 -18.32 11.95
CA SER A 402 -0.07 -19.35 12.50
C SER A 402 0.40 -20.75 12.08
N LYS A 403 -0.32 -21.79 12.50
CA LYS A 403 -0.04 -23.15 12.01
C LYS A 403 -0.22 -23.30 10.50
N SER A 404 -1.10 -22.52 9.89
CA SER A 404 -1.38 -22.52 8.44
C SER A 404 -0.60 -21.44 7.67
N ASN A 405 0.01 -20.47 8.35
CA ASN A 405 0.84 -19.43 7.75
C ASN A 405 2.21 -19.38 8.44
N GLN A 406 3.11 -20.26 8.01
CA GLN A 406 4.41 -20.47 8.65
C GLN A 406 5.51 -19.71 7.92
N MET A 407 6.59 -19.42 8.65
CA MET A 407 7.83 -18.91 8.05
C MET A 407 8.47 -19.98 7.17
N LYS A 408 8.76 -19.63 5.91
CA LYS A 408 9.44 -20.47 4.94
C LYS A 408 10.69 -19.77 4.39
N ASN A 409 11.64 -20.56 3.91
CA ASN A 409 12.79 -20.04 3.18
C ASN A 409 12.32 -19.41 1.87
N CYS A 410 12.88 -18.26 1.52
CA CYS A 410 12.58 -17.52 0.29
C CYS A 410 12.78 -18.37 -0.97
N SER A 411 13.72 -19.33 -0.95
CA SER A 411 13.96 -20.29 -2.03
C SER A 411 12.86 -21.34 -2.24
N SER A 412 11.91 -21.46 -1.31
CA SER A 412 10.79 -22.41 -1.42
C SER A 412 9.55 -21.80 -2.09
N PHE A 413 9.52 -20.47 -2.25
CA PHE A 413 8.45 -19.79 -2.97
C PHE A 413 8.65 -19.98 -4.48
N PRO A 414 7.57 -20.04 -5.28
CA PRO A 414 7.68 -20.11 -6.73
C PRO A 414 8.51 -18.95 -7.29
N GLU A 415 9.43 -19.27 -8.20
CA GLU A 415 10.20 -18.25 -8.91
C GLU A 415 9.36 -17.64 -10.04
N PHE A 416 9.39 -16.32 -10.13
CA PHE A 416 8.86 -15.62 -11.29
C PHE A 416 9.90 -15.65 -12.40
N SER A 417 9.54 -16.21 -13.56
CA SER A 417 10.43 -16.31 -14.71
C SER A 417 9.97 -15.39 -15.83
N LEU A 418 10.87 -14.53 -16.33
CA LEU A 418 10.64 -13.75 -17.55
C LEU A 418 10.84 -14.55 -18.84
N GLN A 419 11.05 -15.87 -18.76
CA GLN A 419 11.18 -16.71 -19.95
C GLN A 419 9.95 -16.63 -20.88
N ASN A 420 8.77 -16.46 -20.30
CA ASN A 420 7.52 -16.29 -21.06
C ASN A 420 7.41 -14.93 -21.77
N TRP A 421 8.33 -13.99 -21.54
CA TRP A 421 8.45 -12.72 -22.27
C TRP A 421 9.50 -12.77 -23.37
N MET A 422 10.26 -13.85 -23.47
CA MET A 422 11.27 -14.04 -24.52
C MET A 422 10.66 -14.40 -25.88
N GLU A 423 9.46 -15.00 -25.90
CA GLU A 423 8.79 -15.41 -27.15
C GLU A 423 8.15 -14.25 -27.94
N LEU A 424 8.21 -13.02 -27.42
CA LEU A 424 7.55 -11.85 -28.00
C LEU A 424 8.38 -11.12 -29.08
N TYR A 425 9.64 -11.53 -29.32
CA TYR A 425 10.55 -10.85 -30.24
C TYR A 425 11.32 -11.81 -31.15
#